data_AF-A0A368GKW7-F1
#
_entry.id   AF-A0A368GKW7-F1
#
_cell.length_a   1.000
_cell.length_b   1.000
_cell.length_c   1.000
_cell.angle_alpha   90.00
_cell.angle_beta   90.00
_cell.angle_gamma   90.00
#
_symmetry.space_group_name_H-M   'P 1'
#
loop_
_entity.id
_entity.type
_entity.pdbx_description
1 polymer ?
#
loop_
_entity_poly.entity_id
_entity_poly.type
_entity_poly.pdbx_seq_one_letter_code
_entity_poly.pdbx_strand_id
1 'polypeptide(L)'
;LFCVGTRACVCLVYNSPICEQLAFDLALERLIDIGYPKEIRICEYKKEFVVRNAWFDKRLGNLLKTDEHCNILRAFRGFRKLQKKEIRGQYPNKHIALEETRIFVLNTIFNVPETLLLATVVDYFEHKCGSDYTRLASGLGYKRRDKQQIVLFSTIFEDCRSTIDFIHTQV
;
A
#
# COMPACT_ATOMS: atom_id res chain seq x y z
N LEU A 1 -6.14 -25.93 -35.45
CA LEU A 1 -4.94 -26.71 -35.09
C LEU A 1 -3.72 -25.85 -35.40
N PHE A 2 -3.15 -25.16 -34.40
CA PHE A 2 -1.72 -24.83 -34.27
C PHE A 2 -1.54 -24.04 -32.97
N CYS A 3 -0.99 -24.72 -31.96
CA CYS A 3 -0.42 -24.12 -30.77
C CYS A 3 0.99 -23.62 -31.11
N VAL A 4 1.33 -22.39 -30.72
CA VAL A 4 2.73 -22.04 -30.42
C VAL A 4 2.71 -21.22 -29.12
N GLY A 5 3.33 -21.80 -28.10
CA GLY A 5 3.48 -21.21 -26.79
C GLY A 5 4.31 -19.94 -26.83
N THR A 6 3.75 -18.87 -26.28
CA THR A 6 4.48 -17.78 -25.65
C THR A 6 3.67 -17.38 -24.43
N ARG A 7 4.34 -17.01 -23.35
CA ARG A 7 3.77 -16.64 -22.04
C ARG A 7 2.61 -15.65 -22.19
N ALA A 8 1.40 -16.18 -22.25
CA ALA A 8 0.17 -15.42 -22.40
C ALA A 8 -0.24 -14.88 -21.03
N CYS A 9 0.31 -13.74 -20.63
CA CYS A 9 -0.34 -12.92 -19.60
C CYS A 9 -0.01 -11.42 -19.66
N VAL A 10 0.80 -10.94 -20.61
CA VAL A 10 1.20 -9.51 -20.65
C VAL A 10 0.42 -8.69 -21.70
N CYS A 11 -0.35 -9.32 -22.59
CA CYS A 11 -1.04 -8.64 -23.70
C CYS A 11 -2.57 -8.82 -23.74
N LEU A 12 -3.19 -9.30 -22.67
CA LEU A 12 -4.63 -9.06 -22.51
C LEU A 12 -4.74 -7.61 -22.08
N VAL A 13 -5.15 -6.76 -23.03
CA VAL A 13 -5.45 -5.36 -22.81
C VAL A 13 -6.39 -5.28 -21.61
N TYR A 14 -5.84 -4.98 -20.44
CA TYR A 14 -6.63 -4.58 -19.27
C TYR A 14 -7.38 -3.33 -19.72
N ASN A 15 -8.64 -3.50 -20.09
CA ASN A 15 -9.55 -2.38 -20.23
C ASN A 15 -9.64 -1.74 -18.85
N SER A 16 -8.86 -0.66 -18.68
CA SER A 16 -8.95 0.39 -17.67
C SER A 16 -10.40 0.70 -17.30
N PRO A 17 -10.68 1.48 -16.24
CA PRO A 17 -10.38 1.37 -14.81
C PRO A 17 -11.33 0.41 -14.06
N ILE A 18 -12.22 -0.27 -14.77
CA ILE A 18 -13.30 -1.08 -14.18
C ILE A 18 -12.73 -2.33 -13.49
N CYS A 19 -11.73 -2.98 -14.10
CA CYS A 19 -11.08 -4.14 -13.49
C CYS A 19 -10.25 -3.78 -12.25
N GLU A 20 -9.58 -2.63 -12.25
CA GLU A 20 -8.77 -2.18 -11.11
C GLU A 20 -9.63 -1.74 -9.93
N GLN A 21 -10.73 -1.04 -10.21
CA GLN A 21 -11.70 -0.65 -9.20
C GLN A 21 -12.36 -1.88 -8.58
N LEU A 22 -12.78 -2.85 -9.40
CA LEU A 22 -13.33 -4.11 -8.90
C LEU A 22 -12.32 -4.89 -8.05
N ALA A 23 -11.06 -5.01 -8.50
CA ALA A 23 -10.01 -5.67 -7.73
C ALA A 23 -9.75 -4.97 -6.39
N PHE A 24 -9.80 -3.63 -6.37
CA PHE A 24 -9.68 -2.84 -5.15
C PHE A 24 -10.88 -3.06 -4.20
N ASP A 25 -12.10 -3.06 -4.71
CA ASP A 25 -13.31 -3.29 -3.92
C ASP A 25 -13.32 -4.69 -3.29
N LEU A 26 -12.95 -5.72 -4.07
CA LEU A 26 -12.80 -7.09 -3.58
C LEU A 26 -11.66 -7.21 -2.55
N ALA A 27 -10.57 -6.45 -2.73
CA ALA A 27 -9.48 -6.43 -1.76
C ALA A 27 -9.91 -5.82 -0.43
N LEU A 28 -10.71 -4.76 -0.46
CA LEU A 28 -11.28 -4.18 0.75
C LEU A 28 -12.21 -5.16 1.47
N GLU A 29 -13.07 -5.86 0.73
CA GLU A 29 -13.95 -6.89 1.32
C GLU A 29 -13.13 -8.02 1.97
N ARG A 30 -12.07 -8.48 1.31
CA ARG A 30 -11.20 -9.51 1.87
C ARG A 30 -10.44 -9.04 3.11
N LEU A 31 -9.96 -7.80 3.16
CA LEU A 31 -9.33 -7.25 4.36
C LEU A 31 -10.33 -7.17 5.53
N ILE A 32 -11.59 -6.82 5.25
CA ILE A 32 -12.66 -6.81 6.25
C ILE A 32 -12.90 -8.22 6.80
N ASP A 33 -12.91 -9.25 5.95
CA ASP A 33 -13.04 -10.65 6.37
C ASP A 33 -11.87 -11.11 7.25
N ILE A 34 -10.65 -10.60 7.00
CA ILE A 34 -9.46 -10.87 7.83
C ILE A 34 -9.58 -10.20 9.22
N GLY A 35 -10.46 -9.21 9.36
CA GLY A 35 -10.74 -8.54 10.63
C GLY A 35 -10.35 -7.07 10.68
N TYR A 36 -10.06 -6.45 9.53
CA TYR A 36 -9.92 -5.00 9.45
C TYR A 36 -11.29 -4.31 9.67
N PRO A 37 -11.30 -3.05 10.14
CA PRO A 37 -12.54 -2.31 10.37
C PRO A 37 -13.38 -2.16 9.10
N LYS A 38 -14.71 -2.31 9.22
CA LYS A 38 -15.66 -2.26 8.09
C LYS A 38 -15.72 -0.88 7.44
N GLU A 39 -15.32 0.15 8.18
CA GLU A 39 -15.32 1.55 7.79
C GLU A 39 -14.30 1.84 6.67
N ILE A 40 -13.32 0.95 6.45
CA ILE A 40 -12.39 1.07 5.31
C ILE A 40 -13.15 1.01 3.97
N ARG A 41 -14.32 0.35 3.92
CA ARG A 41 -15.18 0.31 2.72
C ARG A 41 -15.65 1.69 2.25
N ILE A 42 -15.64 2.71 3.11
CA ILE A 42 -16.02 4.09 2.77
C ILE A 42 -14.92 4.78 1.93
N CYS A 43 -13.74 4.19 1.84
CA CYS A 43 -12.65 4.77 1.07
C CYS A 43 -12.83 4.49 -0.42
N GLU A 44 -13.03 5.56 -1.19
CA GLU A 44 -13.18 5.48 -2.64
C GLU A 44 -11.85 5.24 -3.36
N TYR A 45 -11.92 4.49 -4.45
CA TYR A 45 -10.80 4.28 -5.37
C TYR A 45 -10.39 5.61 -6.04
N LYS A 46 -9.17 6.10 -5.76
CA LYS A 46 -8.65 7.36 -6.30
C LYS A 46 -7.75 7.13 -7.52
N LYS A 47 -8.33 7.29 -8.72
CA LYS A 47 -7.64 7.15 -10.03
C LYS A 47 -6.45 8.10 -10.19
N GLU A 48 -6.51 9.27 -9.58
CA GLU A 48 -5.45 10.27 -9.69
C GLU A 48 -4.22 9.89 -8.85
N PHE A 49 -4.37 8.97 -7.90
CA PHE A 49 -3.31 8.54 -6.98
C PHE A 49 -2.55 7.30 -7.50
N VAL A 50 -2.38 7.17 -8.81
CA VAL A 50 -1.58 6.09 -9.41
C VAL A 50 -0.11 6.48 -9.42
N VAL A 51 0.67 5.94 -8.47
CA VAL A 51 2.13 6.15 -8.38
C VAL A 51 2.87 4.90 -8.83
N ARG A 52 3.31 4.87 -10.09
CA ARG A 52 4.23 3.83 -10.59
C ARG A 52 5.64 4.03 -10.05
N ASN A 53 6.38 2.93 -9.88
CA ASN A 53 7.73 2.92 -9.32
C ASN A 53 7.78 3.65 -7.96
N ALA A 54 6.80 3.31 -7.10
CA ALA A 54 6.79 3.72 -5.71
C ALA A 54 7.51 2.67 -4.86
N TRP A 55 8.17 3.11 -3.80
CA TRP A 55 8.79 2.25 -2.82
C TRP A 55 7.95 2.30 -1.55
N PHE A 56 7.51 1.15 -1.05
CA PHE A 56 6.82 1.09 0.22
C PHE A 56 7.81 0.76 1.34
N ASP A 57 7.90 1.64 2.35
CA ASP A 57 8.69 1.39 3.56
C ASP A 57 7.85 0.62 4.58
N LYS A 58 8.03 -0.70 4.65
CA LYS A 58 7.32 -1.61 5.57
C LYS A 58 7.50 -1.25 7.03
N ARG A 59 8.55 -0.49 7.38
CA ARG A 59 8.83 -0.09 8.76
C ARG A 59 8.08 1.17 9.18
N LEU A 60 7.94 2.14 8.28
CA LEU A 60 7.38 3.47 8.59
C LEU A 60 6.02 3.73 7.92
N GLY A 61 5.57 2.85 7.03
CA GLY A 61 4.28 2.95 6.34
C GLY A 61 4.22 4.09 5.33
N ASN A 62 5.38 4.52 4.80
CA ASN A 62 5.44 5.61 3.84
C ASN A 62 5.61 5.08 2.42
N LEU A 63 4.91 5.69 1.48
CA LEU A 63 5.14 5.54 0.06
C LEU A 63 6.19 6.57 -0.38
N LEU A 64 7.31 6.09 -0.88
CA LEU A 64 8.47 6.89 -1.26
C LEU A 64 8.61 6.89 -2.78
N LYS A 65 8.89 8.07 -3.33
CA LYS A 65 9.36 8.22 -4.69
C LYS A 65 10.83 8.54 -4.64
N THR A 66 11.65 7.66 -5.18
CA THR A 66 13.11 7.78 -5.19
C THR A 66 13.65 8.07 -6.59
N ASP A 67 14.88 8.58 -6.64
CA ASP A 67 15.69 8.61 -7.85
C ASP A 67 16.49 7.30 -8.01
N GLU A 68 17.30 7.22 -9.08
CA GLU A 68 18.19 6.08 -9.37
C GLU A 68 19.29 5.89 -8.31
N HIS A 69 19.61 6.94 -7.55
CA HIS A 69 20.57 6.95 -6.46
C HIS A 69 19.93 6.72 -5.09
N CYS A 70 18.68 6.25 -5.05
CA CYS A 70 17.92 5.97 -3.84
C CYS A 70 17.68 7.19 -2.91
N ASN A 71 17.73 8.40 -3.45
CA ASN A 71 17.34 9.61 -2.75
C ASN A 71 15.83 9.82 -2.81
N ILE A 72 15.24 10.20 -1.69
CA ILE A 72 13.80 10.44 -1.56
C ILE A 72 13.45 11.79 -2.18
N LEU A 73 12.76 11.76 -3.33
CA LEU A 73 12.23 12.92 -4.04
C LEU A 73 10.91 13.40 -3.42
N ARG A 74 10.00 12.46 -3.17
CA ARG A 74 8.68 12.70 -2.57
C ARG A 74 8.34 11.56 -1.62
N ALA A 75 7.56 11.86 -0.57
CA ALA A 75 7.05 10.85 0.33
C ALA A 75 5.58 11.15 0.63
N PHE A 76 4.80 10.08 0.77
CA PHE A 76 3.39 10.11 1.10
C PHE A 76 3.13 9.18 2.28
N ARG A 77 2.22 9.57 3.15
CA ARG A 77 1.66 8.71 4.19
C ARG A 77 0.15 8.67 3.97
N GLY A 78 -0.35 7.49 3.61
CA GLY A 78 -1.68 7.39 3.02
C GLY A 78 -1.77 8.28 1.79
N PHE A 79 -2.78 9.16 1.75
CA PHE A 79 -2.90 10.17 0.68
C PHE A 79 -2.22 11.50 0.99
N ARG A 80 -1.73 11.70 2.23
CA ARG A 80 -1.08 12.93 2.64
C ARG A 80 0.36 12.99 2.16
N LYS A 81 0.70 14.03 1.41
CA LYS A 81 2.09 14.33 1.06
C LYS A 81 2.85 14.83 2.28
N LEU A 82 4.00 14.22 2.57
CA LEU A 82 4.87 14.65 3.67
C LEU A 82 5.71 15.86 3.28
N GLN A 83 5.90 16.79 4.23
CA GLN A 83 6.76 17.95 4.04
C GLN A 83 8.24 17.56 4.14
N LYS A 84 9.12 18.35 3.51
CA LYS A 84 10.58 18.12 3.54
C LYS A 84 11.15 18.04 4.97
N LYS A 85 10.57 18.76 5.93
CA LYS A 85 10.96 18.72 7.35
C LYS A 85 10.60 17.37 8.00
N GLU A 86 9.38 16.88 7.78
CA GLU A 86 8.93 15.57 8.26
C GLU A 86 9.77 14.43 7.66
N ILE A 87 10.06 14.52 6.36
CA ILE A 87 10.93 13.56 5.66
C ILE A 87 12.31 13.55 6.29
N ARG A 88 12.93 14.70 6.55
CA ARG A 88 14.24 14.78 7.23
C ARG A 88 14.21 14.21 8.65
N GLY A 89 13.10 14.38 9.38
CA GLY A 89 12.96 13.80 10.72
C GLY A 89 12.92 12.27 10.72
N GLN A 90 12.34 11.66 9.68
CA GLN A 90 12.22 10.20 9.55
C GLN A 90 13.39 9.57 8.77
N TYR A 91 13.97 10.33 7.85
CA TYR A 91 15.06 9.96 6.94
C TYR A 91 16.13 11.08 6.97
N PRO A 92 17.05 11.07 7.96
CA PRO A 92 18.03 12.15 8.16
C PRO A 92 18.84 12.50 6.90
N ASN A 93 19.29 11.46 6.17
CA ASN A 93 20.10 11.62 4.96
C ASN A 93 19.26 11.75 3.67
N LYS A 94 17.92 11.67 3.76
CA LYS A 94 17.00 11.51 2.62
C LYS A 94 17.39 10.41 1.63
N HIS A 95 18.20 9.46 2.07
CA HIS A 95 18.66 8.33 1.30
C HIS A 95 18.14 7.06 1.99
N ILE A 96 17.73 6.08 1.20
CA ILE A 96 17.24 4.81 1.70
C ILE A 96 17.89 3.67 0.94
N ALA A 97 18.58 2.77 1.65
CA ALA A 97 19.14 1.59 1.01
C ALA A 97 18.01 0.67 0.53
N LEU A 98 18.19 0.06 -0.64
CA LEU A 98 17.30 -0.96 -1.15
C LEU A 98 17.56 -2.26 -0.37
N GLU A 99 16.82 -2.44 0.72
CA GLU A 99 16.87 -3.63 1.56
C GLU A 99 15.53 -4.36 1.45
N GLU A 100 15.50 -5.59 0.91
CA GLU A 100 14.26 -6.33 0.63
C GLU A 100 13.39 -6.57 1.87
N THR A 101 14.01 -6.68 3.04
CA THR A 101 13.34 -6.87 4.34
C THR A 101 12.48 -5.67 4.71
N ARG A 102 12.89 -4.46 4.29
CA ARG A 102 12.26 -3.19 4.68
C ARG A 102 11.53 -2.50 3.53
N ILE A 103 12.09 -2.54 2.34
CA ILE A 103 11.61 -1.81 1.17
C ILE A 103 11.01 -2.79 0.18
N PHE A 104 9.80 -2.47 -0.27
CA PHE A 104 9.18 -3.15 -1.39
C PHE A 104 9.02 -2.20 -2.57
N VAL A 105 9.42 -2.65 -3.76
CA VAL A 105 9.39 -1.85 -4.99
C VAL A 105 8.15 -2.22 -5.80
N LEU A 106 7.23 -1.26 -5.94
CA LEU A 106 5.98 -1.39 -6.69
C LEU A 106 6.23 -0.89 -8.12
N ASN A 107 6.85 -1.73 -8.96
CA ASN A 107 7.28 -1.38 -10.32
C ASN A 107 6.32 -1.86 -11.43
N THR A 108 5.49 -2.87 -11.16
CA THR A 108 4.59 -3.42 -12.19
C THR A 108 3.26 -2.67 -12.22
N ILE A 109 2.59 -2.70 -13.38
CA ILE A 109 1.22 -2.18 -13.52
C ILE A 109 0.22 -2.93 -12.62
N PHE A 110 0.50 -4.19 -12.28
CA PHE A 110 -0.32 -5.00 -11.39
C PHE A 110 -0.25 -4.54 -9.93
N ASN A 111 0.82 -3.81 -9.55
CA ASN A 111 0.97 -3.28 -8.20
C ASN A 111 0.21 -1.95 -7.99
N VAL A 112 -0.45 -1.41 -9.01
CA VAL A 112 -1.26 -0.18 -8.88
C VAL A 112 -2.40 -0.34 -7.86
N PRO A 113 -3.27 -1.37 -7.93
CA PRO A 113 -4.29 -1.60 -6.91
C PRO A 113 -3.69 -1.85 -5.52
N GLU A 114 -2.57 -2.57 -5.41
CA GLU A 114 -1.86 -2.80 -4.15
C GLU A 114 -1.35 -1.50 -3.53
N THR A 115 -0.75 -0.62 -4.34
CA THR A 115 -0.26 0.70 -3.89
C THR A 115 -1.39 1.55 -3.34
N LEU A 116 -2.53 1.55 -4.03
CA LEU A 116 -3.70 2.29 -3.60
C LEU A 116 -4.34 1.70 -2.35
N LEU A 117 -4.37 0.37 -2.24
CA LEU A 117 -4.86 -0.34 -1.06
C LEU A 117 -4.02 0.02 0.18
N LEU A 118 -2.70 -0.06 0.07
CA LEU A 118 -1.78 0.34 1.14
C LEU A 118 -1.98 1.80 1.54
N ALA A 119 -2.09 2.71 0.58
CA ALA A 119 -2.36 4.11 0.86
C ALA A 119 -3.70 4.30 1.57
N THR A 120 -4.73 3.58 1.15
CA THR A 120 -6.08 3.65 1.73
C THR A 120 -6.12 3.18 3.16
N VAL A 121 -5.49 2.03 3.45
CA VAL A 121 -5.44 1.47 4.81
C VAL A 121 -4.67 2.40 5.74
N VAL A 122 -3.51 2.90 5.31
CA VAL A 122 -2.71 3.85 6.11
C VAL A 122 -3.45 5.16 6.33
N ASP A 123 -4.11 5.70 5.29
CA ASP A 123 -4.91 6.93 5.40
C ASP A 123 -6.09 6.78 6.38
N TYR A 124 -6.74 5.61 6.35
CA TYR A 124 -7.80 5.28 7.28
C TYR A 124 -7.31 5.33 8.74
N PHE A 125 -6.19 4.69 9.05
CA PHE A 125 -5.63 4.70 10.40
C PHE A 125 -5.11 6.07 10.85
N GLU A 126 -4.59 6.90 9.94
CA GLU A 126 -4.14 8.26 10.26
C GLU A 126 -5.29 9.25 10.49
N HIS A 127 -6.34 9.20 9.67
CA HIS A 127 -7.32 10.30 9.58
C HIS A 127 -8.74 9.92 10.00
N LYS A 128 -9.22 8.73 9.62
CA LYS A 128 -10.62 8.34 9.83
C LYS A 128 -10.85 7.56 11.13
N CYS A 129 -9.78 7.06 11.72
CA CYS A 129 -9.87 6.18 12.87
C CYS A 129 -10.25 6.88 14.20
N GLY A 130 -10.24 8.22 14.24
CA GLY A 130 -11.00 9.13 15.14
C GLY A 130 -10.81 9.03 16.66
N SER A 131 -10.73 7.83 17.23
CA SER A 131 -10.71 7.56 18.66
C SER A 131 -10.15 6.19 19.00
N ASP A 132 -10.12 5.24 18.07
CA ASP A 132 -10.00 3.83 18.42
C ASP A 132 -8.55 3.32 18.35
N TYR A 133 -7.69 4.02 17.60
CA TYR A 133 -6.29 3.66 17.44
C TYR A 133 -5.39 4.86 17.75
N THR A 134 -4.22 4.57 18.30
CA THR A 134 -3.14 5.54 18.55
C THR A 134 -1.88 5.09 17.85
N ARG A 135 -1.10 6.05 17.36
CA ARG A 135 0.20 5.73 16.77
C ARG A 135 1.14 5.23 17.86
N LEU A 136 1.88 4.15 17.59
CA LEU A 136 2.89 3.66 18.52
C LEU A 136 3.97 4.72 18.74
N ALA A 137 4.54 4.78 19.95
CA ALA A 137 5.68 5.65 20.26
C ALA A 137 6.91 5.33 19.38
N SER A 138 7.08 4.06 18.98
CA SER A 138 8.11 3.64 18.03
C SER A 138 7.87 4.14 16.60
N GLY A 139 6.67 4.61 16.28
CA GLY A 139 6.28 5.09 14.96
C GLY A 139 6.09 4.00 13.91
N LEU A 140 6.10 2.72 14.31
CA LEU A 140 6.09 1.52 13.44
C LEU A 140 4.68 1.02 13.08
N GLY A 141 3.63 1.66 13.60
CA GLY A 141 2.25 1.26 13.34
C GLY A 141 1.27 1.89 14.31
N TYR A 142 0.14 1.22 14.48
CA TYR A 142 -0.99 1.66 15.29
C TYR A 142 -1.32 0.66 16.39
N LYS A 143 -1.76 1.15 17.54
CA LYS A 143 -2.23 0.36 18.68
C LYS A 143 -3.69 0.68 18.88
N ARG A 144 -4.53 -0.34 18.98
CA ARG A 144 -5.94 -0.16 19.34
C ARG A 144 -6.03 0.30 20.81
N ARG A 145 -6.92 1.23 21.14
CA ARG A 145 -7.10 1.73 22.52
C ARG A 145 -7.80 0.71 23.41
N ASP A 146 -8.82 0.05 22.88
CA ASP A 146 -9.67 -0.88 23.65
C ASP A 146 -9.03 -2.25 23.90
N LYS A 147 -8.07 -2.66 23.06
CA LYS A 147 -7.42 -3.97 23.11
C LYS A 147 -5.91 -3.79 22.97
N GLN A 148 -5.12 -4.69 23.54
CA GLN A 148 -3.66 -4.72 23.32
C GLN A 148 -3.25 -5.16 21.89
N GLN A 149 -4.13 -4.99 20.91
CA GLN A 149 -3.86 -5.31 19.51
C GLN A 149 -2.96 -4.23 18.91
N ILE A 150 -1.86 -4.67 18.31
CA ILE A 150 -0.90 -3.83 17.60
C ILE A 150 -0.99 -4.19 16.12
N VAL A 151 -1.10 -3.17 15.28
CA VAL A 151 -1.12 -3.28 13.83
C VAL A 151 0.13 -2.59 13.30
N LEU A 152 1.11 -3.37 12.86
CA LEU A 152 2.37 -2.87 12.29
C LEU A 152 2.20 -2.59 10.79
N PHE A 153 2.98 -1.65 10.27
CA PHE A 153 3.00 -1.39 8.82
C PHE A 153 3.50 -2.60 8.00
N SER A 154 4.36 -3.44 8.57
CA SER A 154 4.81 -4.68 7.94
C SER A 154 3.68 -5.70 7.82
N THR A 155 2.86 -5.82 8.87
CA THR A 155 1.69 -6.71 8.87
C THR A 155 0.63 -6.21 7.89
N ILE A 156 0.35 -4.90 7.87
CA ILE A 156 -0.54 -4.30 6.87
C ILE A 156 -0.08 -4.64 5.45
N PHE A 157 1.23 -4.57 5.20
CA PHE A 157 1.79 -4.90 3.90
C PHE A 157 1.59 -6.37 3.53
N GLU A 158 1.88 -7.29 4.45
CA GLU A 158 1.71 -8.72 4.25
C GLU A 158 0.24 -9.08 4.00
N ASP A 159 -0.69 -8.50 4.75
CA ASP A 159 -2.13 -8.71 4.59
C ASP A 159 -2.64 -8.19 3.23
N CYS A 160 -2.21 -6.98 2.84
CA CYS A 160 -2.57 -6.39 1.55
C CYS A 160 -2.05 -7.24 0.39
N ARG A 161 -0.80 -7.71 0.49
CA ARG A 161 -0.19 -8.56 -0.54
C ARG A 161 -0.88 -9.91 -0.65
N SER A 162 -1.10 -10.58 0.49
CA SER A 162 -1.82 -11.85 0.52
C SER A 162 -3.24 -11.72 -0.05
N THR A 163 -3.90 -10.59 0.19
CA THR A 163 -5.22 -10.28 -0.37
C THR A 163 -5.20 -10.15 -1.89
N ILE A 164 -4.22 -9.41 -2.43
CA ILE A 164 -4.07 -9.24 -3.87
C ILE A 164 -3.73 -10.58 -4.54
N ASP A 165 -2.83 -11.36 -3.96
CA ASP A 165 -2.50 -12.72 -4.42
C ASP A 165 -3.73 -13.64 -4.40
N PHE A 166 -4.56 -13.56 -3.35
CA PHE A 166 -5.83 -14.30 -3.26
C PHE A 166 -6.79 -13.92 -4.39
N ILE A 167 -6.96 -12.64 -4.68
CA ILE A 167 -7.84 -12.19 -5.77
C ILE A 167 -7.32 -12.67 -7.12
N HIS A 168 -6.01 -12.59 -7.36
CA HIS A 168 -5.40 -13.06 -8.60
C HIS A 168 -5.46 -14.59 -8.79
N THR A 169 -5.62 -15.37 -7.72
CA THR A 169 -5.75 -16.84 -7.78
C THR A 169 -7.19 -17.33 -7.86
N GLN A 170 -8.16 -16.47 -7.53
CA GLN A 170 -9.59 -16.77 -7.59
C GLN A 170 -10.23 -16.46 -8.96
N VAL A 171 -9.50 -15.79 -9.85
CA VAL A 171 -9.95 -15.37 -11.19
C VAL A 171 -9.43 -16.31 -12.27
#